data_AF-A0A523D0P5-F1
#
_entry.id   AF-A0A523D0P5-F1
#
_cell.length_a   1.000
_cell.length_b   1.000
_cell.length_c   1.000
_cell.angle_alpha   90.00
_cell.angle_beta   90.00
_cell.angle_gamma   90.00
#
_symmetry.space_group_name_H-M   'P 1'
#
loop_
_entity.id
_entity.type
_entity.pdbx_description
1 polymer ?
#
loop_
_entity_poly.entity_id
_entity_poly.type
_entity_poly.pdbx_seq_one_letter_code
_entity_poly.pdbx_strand_id
1 'polypeptide(L)'
;MAQTLTNMHILSLITFVPLVGAILLMFVNKEKKKLIMYGATAVVMVDFLLSLPLWFAYDPMAVGGQYADGLPADGFQFIEYLDWIPALNVHYIFGIDGISLLLILLTTLLGVIGVVCSYSAISDRVKEYYIFLLLLQTGMLGVFCSLDLFLFYMFWEVMLVPMYFLIGIWGGKRKLYAAIKFFLYTLLGSVLMLLGILTVYFYVTPHTFDVIELHRILAAAASDPGWVETSKWVFLAFFVGFAIKVPMFPFHTWLPDAHTEAPTAGSVILAGVLLKMGTYGFLRFSLPMMPDATRTFLPWLLGLSVVGIIYGALVA
;
A
#
# COMPACT_ATOMS: atom_id res chain seq x y z
N MET A 1 -12.27 -6.30 -23.80
CA MET A 1 -11.28 -5.34 -23.26
C MET A 1 -10.65 -5.85 -21.97
N ALA A 2 -11.45 -6.15 -20.92
CA ALA A 2 -10.93 -6.68 -19.66
C ALA A 2 -10.04 -7.93 -19.81
N GLN A 3 -10.51 -8.96 -20.53
CA GLN A 3 -9.73 -10.18 -20.78
C GLN A 3 -8.40 -9.93 -21.52
N THR A 4 -8.38 -8.96 -22.45
CA THR A 4 -7.15 -8.55 -23.14
C THR A 4 -6.15 -7.90 -22.18
N LEU A 5 -6.63 -7.04 -21.28
CA LEU A 5 -5.79 -6.39 -20.26
C LEU A 5 -5.24 -7.40 -19.25
N THR A 6 -6.04 -8.37 -18.83
CA THR A 6 -5.60 -9.48 -17.97
C THR A 6 -4.50 -10.30 -18.65
N ASN A 7 -4.68 -10.65 -19.93
CA ASN A 7 -3.67 -11.39 -20.69
C ASN A 7 -2.37 -10.60 -20.91
N MET A 8 -2.40 -9.27 -20.78
CA MET A 8 -1.22 -8.42 -20.87
C MET A 8 -0.51 -8.19 -19.53
N HIS A 9 -1.01 -8.79 -18.44
CA HIS A 9 -0.50 -8.56 -17.09
C HIS A 9 -0.44 -7.05 -16.74
N ILE A 10 -1.56 -6.36 -16.98
CA ILE A 10 -1.64 -4.90 -16.85
C ILE A 10 -1.29 -4.38 -15.44
N LEU A 11 -1.63 -5.12 -14.38
CA LEU A 11 -1.32 -4.73 -13.00
C LEU A 11 0.17 -4.85 -12.75
N SER A 12 0.81 -5.93 -13.20
CA SER A 12 2.28 -6.05 -13.19
C SER A 12 2.94 -4.89 -13.92
N LEU A 13 2.43 -4.52 -15.11
CA LEU A 13 2.98 -3.41 -15.89
C LEU A 13 2.88 -2.08 -15.13
N ILE A 14 1.70 -1.74 -14.61
CA ILE A 14 1.49 -0.52 -13.83
C ILE A 14 2.41 -0.51 -12.59
N THR A 15 2.48 -1.60 -11.84
CA THR A 15 3.31 -1.65 -10.64
C THR A 15 4.80 -1.52 -10.93
N PHE A 16 5.31 -2.16 -12.00
CA PHE A 16 6.77 -2.26 -12.24
C PHE A 16 7.33 -1.30 -13.28
N VAL A 17 6.52 -0.60 -14.09
CA VAL A 17 7.01 0.47 -14.99
C VAL A 17 7.81 1.54 -14.21
N PRO A 18 7.36 2.05 -13.05
CA PRO A 18 8.15 2.96 -12.24
C PRO A 18 9.49 2.36 -11.79
N LEU A 19 9.53 1.08 -11.41
CA LEU A 19 10.75 0.37 -11.02
C LEU A 19 11.75 0.28 -12.19
N VAL A 20 11.28 -0.11 -13.38
CA VAL A 20 12.10 -0.15 -14.59
C VAL A 20 12.62 1.25 -14.91
N GLY A 21 11.78 2.28 -14.80
CA GLY A 21 12.19 3.68 -14.95
C GLY A 21 13.28 4.09 -13.97
N ALA A 22 13.15 3.70 -12.70
CA ALA A 22 14.15 3.96 -11.67
C ALA A 22 15.50 3.32 -12.02
N ILE A 23 15.48 2.05 -12.45
CA ILE A 23 16.67 1.31 -12.89
C ILE A 23 17.31 1.99 -14.12
N LEU A 24 16.52 2.37 -15.12
CA LEU A 24 17.04 3.06 -16.31
C LEU A 24 17.70 4.40 -15.95
N LEU A 25 17.09 5.16 -15.04
CA LEU A 25 17.67 6.42 -14.55
C LEU A 25 19.00 6.21 -13.80
N MET A 26 19.24 5.04 -13.19
CA MET A 26 20.54 4.73 -12.57
C MET A 26 21.70 4.73 -13.57
N PHE A 27 21.45 4.48 -14.85
CA PHE A 27 22.50 4.50 -15.89
C PHE A 27 22.70 5.89 -16.51
N VAL A 28 21.83 6.86 -16.21
CA VAL A 28 21.96 8.23 -16.70
C VAL A 28 23.01 8.99 -15.88
N ASN A 29 23.89 9.75 -16.54
CA ASN A 29 24.85 10.61 -15.85
C ASN A 29 24.12 11.67 -14.99
N LYS A 30 24.50 11.77 -13.71
CA LYS A 30 23.94 12.72 -12.72
C LYS A 30 24.00 14.19 -13.13
N GLU A 31 24.91 14.56 -14.03
CA GLU A 31 25.05 15.92 -14.55
C GLU A 31 23.91 16.30 -15.52
N LYS A 32 23.28 15.31 -16.17
CA LYS A 32 22.18 15.52 -17.12
C LYS A 32 20.84 15.68 -16.40
N LYS A 33 20.72 16.67 -15.51
CA LYS A 33 19.53 16.92 -14.67
C LYS A 33 18.22 16.95 -15.47
N LYS A 34 18.19 17.69 -16.59
CA LYS A 34 16.99 17.77 -17.45
C LYS A 34 16.57 16.42 -18.02
N LEU A 35 17.53 15.58 -18.43
CA LEU A 35 17.23 14.24 -18.95
C LEU A 35 16.64 13.34 -17.88
N ILE A 36 17.13 13.43 -16.64
CA ILE A 36 16.59 12.69 -15.49
C ILE A 36 15.14 13.14 -15.22
N MET A 37 14.90 14.46 -15.17
CA MET A 37 13.58 15.04 -14.90
C MET A 37 12.57 14.62 -15.98
N TYR A 38 12.90 14.81 -17.25
CA TYR A 38 12.03 14.40 -18.35
C TYR A 38 11.85 12.88 -18.45
N GLY A 39 12.91 12.11 -18.13
CA GLY A 39 12.83 10.66 -18.06
C GLY A 39 11.86 10.20 -16.97
N ALA A 40 11.95 10.76 -15.76
CA ALA A 40 11.02 10.48 -14.67
C ALA A 40 9.58 10.88 -15.05
N THR A 41 9.37 12.04 -15.68
CA THR A 41 8.06 12.46 -16.18
C THR A 41 7.51 11.49 -17.21
N ALA A 42 8.32 11.05 -18.17
CA ALA A 42 7.88 10.08 -19.17
C ALA A 42 7.43 8.77 -18.51
N VAL A 43 8.18 8.28 -17.52
CA VAL A 43 7.84 7.05 -16.77
C VAL A 43 6.49 7.20 -16.05
N VAL A 44 6.30 8.25 -15.24
CA VAL A 44 5.02 8.42 -14.51
C VAL A 44 3.85 8.75 -15.43
N MET A 45 4.10 9.38 -16.58
CA MET A 45 3.06 9.60 -17.60
C MET A 45 2.65 8.29 -18.27
N VAL A 46 3.61 7.42 -18.61
CA VAL A 46 3.29 6.08 -19.12
C VAL A 46 2.48 5.31 -18.10
N ASP A 47 2.90 5.33 -16.83
CA ASP A 47 2.21 4.63 -15.76
C ASP A 47 0.76 5.14 -15.56
N PHE A 48 0.55 6.46 -15.56
CA PHE A 48 -0.79 7.05 -15.54
C PHE A 48 -1.63 6.67 -16.76
N LEU A 49 -1.05 6.68 -17.97
CA LEU A 49 -1.79 6.28 -19.17
C LEU A 49 -2.13 4.78 -19.18
N LEU A 50 -1.29 3.93 -18.59
CA LEU A 50 -1.55 2.50 -18.42
C LEU A 50 -2.65 2.21 -17.40
N SER A 51 -2.85 3.08 -16.41
CA SER A 51 -3.91 2.92 -15.41
C SER A 51 -5.31 3.31 -15.93
N LEU A 52 -5.42 4.24 -16.89
CA LEU A 52 -6.70 4.71 -17.43
C LEU A 52 -7.59 3.61 -18.04
N PRO A 53 -7.08 2.64 -18.83
CA PRO A 53 -7.88 1.53 -19.34
C PRO A 53 -8.60 0.73 -18.24
N LEU A 54 -8.05 0.67 -17.03
CA LEU A 54 -8.70 -0.05 -15.92
C LEU A 54 -10.07 0.57 -15.59
N TRP A 55 -10.20 1.90 -15.60
CA TRP A 55 -11.48 2.58 -15.31
C TRP A 55 -12.58 2.17 -16.29
N PHE A 56 -12.26 2.12 -17.58
CA PHE A 56 -13.22 1.81 -18.63
C PHE A 56 -13.48 0.30 -18.79
N ALA A 57 -12.53 -0.54 -18.37
CA ALA A 57 -12.64 -1.99 -18.45
C ALA A 57 -13.26 -2.62 -17.21
N TYR A 58 -13.23 -1.93 -16.07
CA TYR A 58 -13.79 -2.42 -14.81
C TYR A 58 -15.32 -2.48 -14.88
N ASP A 59 -15.88 -3.64 -14.52
CA ASP A 59 -17.33 -3.84 -14.46
C ASP A 59 -17.79 -3.90 -12.99
N PRO A 60 -18.47 -2.87 -12.46
CA PRO A 60 -18.93 -2.87 -11.06
C PRO A 60 -19.95 -3.97 -10.74
N MET A 61 -20.64 -4.50 -11.75
CA MET A 61 -21.69 -5.52 -11.59
C MET A 61 -21.18 -6.93 -11.88
N ALA A 62 -19.95 -7.08 -12.37
CA ALA A 62 -19.34 -8.39 -12.56
C ALA A 62 -19.05 -9.02 -11.19
N VAL A 63 -19.73 -10.14 -10.92
CA VAL A 63 -19.33 -11.08 -9.88
C VAL A 63 -18.03 -11.72 -10.37
N GLY A 64 -16.94 -11.58 -9.60
CA GLY A 64 -15.57 -11.86 -10.04
C GLY A 64 -15.37 -13.20 -10.77
N GLY A 65 -14.33 -13.25 -11.62
CA GLY A 65 -13.98 -14.43 -12.41
C GLY A 65 -13.40 -15.59 -11.60
N GLN A 66 -12.73 -16.54 -12.25
CA GLN A 66 -11.92 -17.56 -11.59
C GLN A 66 -10.43 -17.27 -11.84
N TYR A 67 -9.56 -17.55 -10.87
CA TYR A 67 -8.13 -17.20 -11.01
C TYR A 67 -7.12 -18.27 -10.56
N ALA A 68 -7.52 -19.30 -9.81
CA ALA A 68 -6.69 -20.45 -9.45
C ALA A 68 -7.57 -21.71 -9.34
N ASP A 69 -7.33 -22.74 -10.15
CA ASP A 69 -8.07 -24.02 -10.15
C ASP A 69 -9.60 -23.92 -9.98
N GLY A 70 -10.22 -22.91 -10.61
CA GLY A 70 -11.66 -22.68 -10.55
C GLY A 70 -12.18 -21.96 -9.29
N LEU A 71 -11.29 -21.48 -8.41
CA LEU A 71 -11.65 -20.66 -7.26
C LEU A 71 -12.26 -19.32 -7.70
N PRO A 72 -13.41 -18.92 -7.13
CA PRO A 72 -14.04 -17.64 -7.43
C PRO A 72 -13.19 -16.49 -6.90
N ALA A 73 -13.16 -15.40 -7.65
CA ALA A 73 -12.38 -14.20 -7.38
C ALA A 73 -13.09 -13.21 -6.44
N ASP A 74 -14.20 -13.55 -5.78
CA ASP A 74 -14.93 -12.71 -4.82
C ASP A 74 -15.06 -11.20 -5.20
N GLY A 75 -15.29 -10.90 -6.48
CA GLY A 75 -15.44 -9.53 -6.98
C GLY A 75 -14.15 -8.83 -7.40
N PHE A 76 -12.98 -9.47 -7.25
CA PHE A 76 -11.72 -9.01 -7.80
C PHE A 76 -11.64 -9.25 -9.32
N GLN A 77 -11.01 -8.30 -10.01
CA GLN A 77 -10.82 -8.29 -11.47
C GLN A 77 -9.35 -8.08 -11.82
N PHE A 78 -9.02 -8.34 -13.09
CA PHE A 78 -7.65 -8.24 -13.63
C PHE A 78 -6.66 -9.11 -12.88
N ILE A 79 -7.06 -10.33 -12.50
CA ILE A 79 -6.23 -11.17 -11.65
C ILE A 79 -5.04 -11.74 -12.41
N GLU A 80 -3.87 -11.61 -11.80
CA GLU A 80 -2.62 -12.20 -12.24
C GLU A 80 -2.14 -13.12 -11.14
N TYR A 81 -1.90 -14.39 -11.50
CA TYR A 81 -1.54 -15.44 -10.56
C TYR A 81 -0.27 -16.14 -11.03
N LEU A 82 0.70 -16.30 -10.11
CA LEU A 82 1.92 -17.07 -10.33
C LEU A 82 2.40 -17.66 -9.00
N ASP A 83 2.80 -18.94 -9.01
CA ASP A 83 3.46 -19.56 -7.87
C ASP A 83 4.84 -18.92 -7.63
N TRP A 84 5.03 -18.30 -6.47
CA TRP A 84 6.27 -17.58 -6.18
C TRP A 84 7.20 -18.35 -5.25
N ILE A 85 6.72 -18.73 -4.06
CA ILE A 85 7.49 -19.52 -3.08
C ILE A 85 6.65 -20.74 -2.65
N PRO A 86 6.66 -21.83 -3.44
CA PRO A 86 5.81 -23.00 -3.17
C PRO A 86 6.03 -23.64 -1.79
N ALA A 87 7.26 -23.59 -1.28
CA ALA A 87 7.59 -24.16 0.03
C ALA A 87 6.87 -23.48 1.21
N LEU A 88 6.43 -22.23 1.03
CA LEU A 88 5.70 -21.44 2.03
C LEU A 88 4.26 -21.14 1.59
N ASN A 89 3.81 -21.72 0.47
CA ASN A 89 2.53 -21.41 -0.17
C ASN A 89 2.30 -19.89 -0.36
N VAL A 90 3.36 -19.19 -0.80
CA VAL A 90 3.30 -17.77 -1.16
C VAL A 90 3.09 -17.67 -2.66
N HIS A 91 2.09 -16.90 -3.07
CA HIS A 91 1.77 -16.69 -4.47
C HIS A 91 1.90 -15.22 -4.83
N TYR A 92 2.30 -14.97 -6.07
CA TYR A 92 2.17 -13.64 -6.67
C TYR A 92 0.73 -13.50 -7.16
N ILE A 93 -0.13 -12.90 -6.32
CA ILE A 93 -1.53 -12.66 -6.65
C ILE A 93 -1.77 -11.17 -6.69
N PHE A 94 -1.94 -10.65 -7.90
CA PHE A 94 -2.42 -9.29 -8.12
C PHE A 94 -3.87 -9.31 -8.56
N GLY A 95 -4.67 -8.39 -8.05
CA GLY A 95 -6.05 -8.21 -8.45
C GLY A 95 -6.64 -6.97 -7.79
N ILE A 96 -7.67 -6.40 -8.42
CA ILE A 96 -8.25 -5.14 -7.97
C ILE A 96 -9.77 -5.21 -7.90
N ASP A 97 -10.34 -4.52 -6.93
CA ASP A 97 -11.75 -4.17 -6.87
C ASP A 97 -11.93 -2.66 -7.09
N GLY A 98 -13.15 -2.15 -6.87
CA GLY A 98 -13.46 -0.73 -7.04
C GLY A 98 -12.67 0.21 -6.13
N ILE A 99 -12.29 -0.22 -4.91
CA ILE A 99 -11.49 0.62 -4.00
C ILE A 99 -10.04 0.67 -4.50
N SER A 100 -9.45 -0.48 -4.81
CA SER A 100 -8.07 -0.56 -5.35
C SER A 100 -7.95 0.21 -6.65
N LEU A 101 -8.95 0.13 -7.55
CA LEU A 101 -8.99 0.87 -8.81
C LEU A 101 -8.84 2.38 -8.58
N LEU A 102 -9.67 2.95 -7.70
CA LEU A 102 -9.64 4.39 -7.39
C LEU A 102 -8.29 4.81 -6.81
N LEU A 103 -7.72 3.99 -5.92
CA LEU A 103 -6.44 4.29 -5.28
C LEU A 103 -5.26 4.16 -6.26
N ILE A 104 -5.30 3.24 -7.22
CA ILE A 104 -4.29 3.12 -8.28
C ILE A 104 -4.36 4.34 -9.22
N LEU A 105 -5.55 4.74 -9.67
CA LEU A 105 -5.74 5.93 -10.49
C LEU A 105 -5.26 7.21 -9.78
N LEU A 106 -5.61 7.35 -8.49
CA LEU A 106 -5.14 8.46 -7.67
C LEU A 106 -3.62 8.44 -7.52
N THR A 107 -3.03 7.28 -7.26
CA THR A 107 -1.58 7.13 -7.05
C THR A 107 -0.79 7.51 -8.30
N THR A 108 -1.20 7.00 -9.46
CA THR A 108 -0.54 7.30 -10.73
C THR A 108 -0.69 8.78 -11.12
N LEU A 109 -1.87 9.39 -10.89
CA LEU A 109 -2.10 10.82 -11.10
C LEU A 109 -1.22 11.68 -10.18
N LEU A 110 -1.18 11.37 -8.88
CA LEU A 110 -0.34 12.08 -7.91
C LEU A 110 1.15 11.87 -8.18
N GLY A 111 1.55 10.74 -8.76
CA GLY A 111 2.90 10.51 -9.27
C GLY A 111 3.31 11.54 -10.32
N VAL A 112 2.45 11.79 -11.31
CA VAL A 112 2.65 12.85 -12.32
C VAL A 112 2.80 14.22 -11.67
N ILE A 113 1.86 14.58 -10.80
CA ILE A 113 1.86 15.88 -10.11
C ILE A 113 3.12 16.02 -9.24
N GLY A 114 3.49 14.97 -8.52
CA GLY A 114 4.67 14.93 -7.65
C GLY A 114 5.98 15.12 -8.41
N VAL A 115 6.13 14.48 -9.58
CA VAL A 115 7.31 14.69 -10.43
C VAL A 115 7.36 16.13 -10.94
N VAL A 116 6.26 16.65 -11.46
CA VAL A 116 6.20 17.99 -12.09
C VAL A 116 6.44 19.10 -11.07
N CYS A 117 5.84 19.02 -9.88
CA CYS A 117 6.03 20.04 -8.84
C CYS A 117 7.44 20.04 -8.25
N SER A 118 8.20 18.95 -8.42
CA SER A 118 9.57 18.84 -7.95
C SER A 118 10.60 19.56 -8.82
N TYR A 119 10.22 20.02 -10.02
CA TYR A 119 11.15 20.58 -11.01
C TYR A 119 11.91 21.80 -10.52
N SER A 120 11.23 22.69 -9.79
CA SER A 120 11.81 23.89 -9.20
C SER A 120 12.27 23.69 -7.76
N ALA A 121 11.69 22.71 -7.05
CA ALA A 121 11.95 22.48 -5.64
C ALA A 121 13.26 21.70 -5.39
N ILE A 122 13.67 20.82 -6.30
CA ILE A 122 14.81 19.92 -6.10
C ILE A 122 16.00 20.33 -6.98
N SER A 123 17.04 20.86 -6.34
CA SER A 123 18.28 21.28 -7.00
C SER A 123 19.48 20.35 -6.74
N ASP A 124 19.49 19.69 -5.58
CA ASP A 124 20.55 18.79 -5.12
C ASP A 124 20.15 17.32 -5.22
N ARG A 125 21.13 16.46 -5.58
CA ARG A 125 20.94 15.00 -5.72
C ARG A 125 19.69 14.63 -6.53
N VAL A 126 19.49 15.36 -7.64
CA VAL A 126 18.29 15.26 -8.50
C VAL A 126 18.06 13.82 -8.97
N LYS A 127 19.13 13.11 -9.32
CA LYS A 127 19.07 11.73 -9.78
C LYS A 127 18.45 10.81 -8.73
N GLU A 128 19.01 10.83 -7.53
CA GLU A 128 18.59 9.98 -6.42
C GLU A 128 17.15 10.30 -5.98
N TYR A 129 16.76 11.58 -6.02
CA TYR A 129 15.41 12.02 -5.69
C TYR A 129 14.36 11.33 -6.58
N TYR A 130 14.51 11.42 -7.91
CA TYR A 130 13.54 10.84 -8.84
C TYR A 130 13.56 9.31 -8.81
N ILE A 131 14.72 8.69 -8.57
CA ILE A 131 14.80 7.23 -8.36
C ILE A 131 13.97 6.83 -7.14
N PHE A 132 14.15 7.48 -5.99
CA PHE A 132 13.35 7.17 -4.80
C PHE A 132 11.87 7.49 -4.98
N LEU A 133 11.51 8.53 -5.72
CA LEU A 133 10.11 8.82 -6.02
C LEU A 133 9.44 7.70 -6.85
N LEU A 134 10.14 7.16 -7.84
CA LEU A 134 9.66 6.05 -8.67
C LEU A 134 9.63 4.71 -7.90
N LEU A 135 10.61 4.47 -7.03
CA LEU A 135 10.60 3.32 -6.11
C LEU A 135 9.43 3.41 -5.11
N LEU A 136 9.16 4.62 -4.60
CA LEU A 136 7.99 4.86 -3.76
C LEU A 136 6.71 4.49 -4.52
N GLN A 137 6.54 4.99 -5.75
CA GLN A 137 5.37 4.70 -6.59
C GLN A 137 5.19 3.20 -6.85
N THR A 138 6.27 2.47 -7.12
CA THR A 138 6.26 0.99 -7.24
C THR A 138 5.69 0.35 -5.97
N GLY A 139 6.22 0.72 -4.80
CA GLY A 139 5.77 0.22 -3.51
C GLY A 139 4.29 0.52 -3.25
N MET A 140 3.85 1.74 -3.55
CA MET A 140 2.46 2.16 -3.35
C MET A 140 1.48 1.39 -4.23
N LEU A 141 1.81 1.20 -5.50
CA LEU A 141 0.96 0.45 -6.44
C LEU A 141 0.89 -1.02 -6.07
N GLY A 142 2.02 -1.64 -5.69
CA GLY A 142 2.04 -3.03 -5.26
C GLY A 142 1.15 -3.30 -4.04
N VAL A 143 1.07 -2.36 -3.09
CA VAL A 143 0.16 -2.45 -1.93
C VAL A 143 -1.31 -2.56 -2.36
N PHE A 144 -1.75 -1.79 -3.34
CA PHE A 144 -3.15 -1.78 -3.78
C PHE A 144 -3.52 -2.95 -4.70
N CYS A 145 -2.52 -3.53 -5.38
CA CYS A 145 -2.71 -4.70 -6.25
C CYS A 145 -2.64 -6.03 -5.49
N SER A 146 -1.94 -6.10 -4.37
CA SER A 146 -1.64 -7.39 -3.71
C SER A 146 -2.87 -8.05 -3.06
N LEU A 147 -3.09 -9.32 -3.39
CA LEU A 147 -4.09 -10.22 -2.79
C LEU A 147 -3.44 -11.42 -2.08
N ASP A 148 -2.14 -11.35 -1.81
CA ASP A 148 -1.43 -12.26 -0.93
C ASP A 148 -0.87 -11.43 0.24
N LEU A 149 -1.07 -11.87 1.49
CA LEU A 149 -0.68 -11.12 2.69
C LEU A 149 0.84 -10.91 2.80
N PHE A 150 1.64 -11.89 2.36
CA PHE A 150 3.09 -11.77 2.38
C PHE A 150 3.56 -10.77 1.32
N LEU A 151 2.98 -10.84 0.12
CA LEU A 151 3.24 -9.89 -0.96
C LEU A 151 2.81 -8.46 -0.58
N PHE A 152 1.63 -8.31 0.02
CA PHE A 152 1.15 -7.05 0.59
C PHE A 152 2.14 -6.48 1.61
N TYR A 153 2.56 -7.31 2.58
CA TYR A 153 3.54 -6.90 3.60
C TYR A 153 4.86 -6.46 2.97
N MET A 154 5.32 -7.15 1.94
CA MET A 154 6.54 -6.79 1.24
C MET A 154 6.45 -5.41 0.59
N PHE A 155 5.40 -5.14 -0.19
CA PHE A 155 5.22 -3.81 -0.79
C PHE A 155 5.01 -2.72 0.26
N TRP A 156 4.35 -3.06 1.36
CA TRP A 156 4.15 -2.17 2.51
C TRP A 156 5.48 -1.72 3.15
N GLU A 157 6.44 -2.64 3.30
CA GLU A 157 7.78 -2.32 3.80
C GLU A 157 8.65 -1.66 2.72
N VAL A 158 8.55 -2.10 1.46
CA VAL A 158 9.32 -1.53 0.35
C VAL A 158 9.00 -0.05 0.17
N MET A 159 7.74 0.38 0.29
CA MET A 159 7.40 1.81 0.18
C MET A 159 7.96 2.66 1.34
N LEU A 160 8.21 2.04 2.50
CA LEU A 160 8.69 2.77 3.69
C LEU A 160 10.10 3.31 3.48
N VAL A 161 10.96 2.51 2.83
CA VAL A 161 12.38 2.84 2.65
C VAL A 161 12.59 4.08 1.77
N PRO A 162 12.01 4.21 0.55
CA PRO A 162 12.10 5.43 -0.23
C PRO A 162 11.53 6.65 0.48
N MET A 163 10.40 6.51 1.19
CA MET A 163 9.79 7.62 1.90
C MET A 163 10.70 8.15 3.01
N TYR A 164 11.36 7.25 3.76
CA TYR A 164 12.36 7.62 4.76
C TYR A 164 13.48 8.47 4.15
N PHE A 165 14.05 8.06 3.01
CA PHE A 165 15.11 8.81 2.34
C PHE A 165 14.61 10.14 1.76
N LEU A 166 13.40 10.17 1.18
CA LEU A 166 12.80 11.39 0.64
C LEU A 166 12.67 12.47 1.71
N ILE A 167 12.22 12.11 2.92
CA ILE A 167 12.19 13.02 4.06
C ILE A 167 13.62 13.33 4.50
N GLY A 168 14.43 12.32 4.84
CA GLY A 168 15.72 12.50 5.51
C GLY A 168 16.78 13.26 4.70
N ILE A 169 16.74 13.19 3.37
CA ILE A 169 17.72 13.84 2.49
C ILE A 169 17.19 15.18 1.96
N TRP A 170 15.96 15.22 1.43
CA TRP A 170 15.39 16.40 0.75
C TRP A 170 14.37 17.18 1.56
N GLY A 171 14.16 16.81 2.82
CA GLY A 171 13.27 17.52 3.72
C GLY A 171 13.81 18.85 4.26
N GLY A 172 13.05 19.43 5.19
CA GLY A 172 13.32 20.70 5.87
C GLY A 172 14.42 20.66 6.92
N LYS A 173 14.32 21.56 7.91
CA LYS A 173 15.36 21.77 8.93
C LYS A 173 15.51 20.59 9.90
N ARG A 174 14.41 19.95 10.29
CA ARG A 174 14.40 18.82 11.25
C ARG A 174 14.16 17.47 10.54
N LYS A 175 14.49 17.42 9.25
CA LYS A 175 14.26 16.26 8.38
C LYS A 175 14.75 14.92 8.94
N LEU A 176 15.92 14.89 9.59
CA LEU A 176 16.45 13.64 10.15
C LEU A 176 15.61 13.14 11.33
N TYR A 177 15.21 14.04 12.23
CA TYR A 177 14.31 13.72 13.34
C TYR A 177 12.97 13.20 12.82
N ALA A 178 12.36 13.91 11.86
CA ALA A 178 11.09 13.53 11.27
C ALA A 178 11.17 12.17 10.54
N ALA A 179 12.22 11.95 9.74
CA ALA A 179 12.42 10.69 9.01
C ALA A 179 12.59 9.50 9.96
N ILE A 180 13.44 9.62 10.98
CA ILE A 180 13.67 8.56 11.97
C ILE A 180 12.39 8.29 12.76
N LYS A 181 11.70 9.33 13.23
CA LYS A 181 10.44 9.18 13.97
C LYS A 181 9.37 8.48 13.12
N PHE A 182 9.17 8.92 11.88
CA PHE A 182 8.27 8.28 10.92
C PHE A 182 8.62 6.79 10.71
N PHE A 183 9.89 6.50 10.44
CA PHE A 183 10.36 5.14 10.19
C PHE A 183 10.14 4.24 11.41
N LEU A 184 10.53 4.67 12.62
CA LEU A 184 10.38 3.86 13.83
C LEU A 184 8.92 3.63 14.20
N TYR A 185 8.06 4.65 14.08
CA TYR A 185 6.62 4.49 14.34
C TYR A 185 6.02 3.45 13.40
N THR A 186 6.24 3.61 12.10
CA THR A 186 5.62 2.75 11.08
C THR A 186 6.23 1.35 11.06
N LEU A 187 7.53 1.20 11.29
CA LEU A 187 8.18 -0.10 11.40
C LEU A 187 7.67 -0.89 12.60
N LEU A 188 7.52 -0.24 13.77
CA LEU A 188 6.98 -0.90 14.96
C LEU A 188 5.57 -1.48 14.69
N GLY A 189 4.70 -0.66 14.09
CA GLY A 189 3.36 -1.12 13.70
C GLY A 189 3.39 -2.27 12.70
N SER A 190 4.30 -2.21 11.74
CA SER A 190 4.39 -3.21 10.68
C SER A 190 4.94 -4.54 11.21
N VAL A 191 5.92 -4.54 12.12
CA VAL A 191 6.39 -5.76 12.79
C VAL A 191 5.26 -6.44 13.58
N LEU A 192 4.42 -5.67 14.28
CA LEU A 192 3.25 -6.24 14.95
C LEU A 192 2.27 -6.84 13.95
N MET A 193 1.98 -6.14 12.85
CA MET A 193 1.16 -6.66 11.76
C MET A 193 1.73 -7.97 11.18
N LEU A 194 3.05 -8.08 11.01
CA LEU A 194 3.71 -9.31 10.57
C LEU A 194 3.44 -10.48 11.52
N LEU A 195 3.49 -10.25 12.85
CA LEU A 195 3.12 -11.27 13.82
C LEU A 195 1.66 -11.71 13.65
N GLY A 196 0.76 -10.77 13.36
CA GLY A 196 -0.63 -11.07 13.00
C GLY A 196 -0.72 -11.95 11.75
N ILE A 197 -0.04 -11.57 10.66
CA ILE A 197 -0.01 -12.32 9.39
C ILE A 197 0.51 -13.74 9.61
N LEU A 198 1.61 -13.91 10.35
CA LEU A 198 2.17 -15.24 10.66
C LEU A 198 1.23 -16.05 11.56
N THR A 199 0.53 -15.42 12.50
CA THR A 199 -0.45 -16.10 13.35
C THR A 199 -1.58 -16.66 12.51
N VAL A 200 -2.11 -15.89 11.55
CA VAL A 200 -3.13 -16.38 10.61
C VAL A 200 -2.59 -17.54 9.79
N TYR A 201 -1.40 -17.38 9.21
CA TYR A 201 -0.76 -18.41 8.39
C TYR A 201 -0.64 -19.75 9.12
N PHE A 202 -0.15 -19.75 10.37
CA PHE A 202 0.00 -20.97 11.17
C PHE A 202 -1.30 -21.49 11.79
N TYR A 203 -2.36 -20.69 11.81
CA TYR A 203 -3.67 -21.11 12.32
C TYR A 203 -4.46 -21.87 11.26
N VAL A 204 -4.41 -21.44 10.00
CA VAL A 204 -5.21 -22.04 8.92
C VAL A 204 -4.57 -23.33 8.37
N THR A 205 -5.41 -24.28 7.96
CA THR A 205 -4.99 -25.49 7.24
C THR A 205 -5.86 -25.66 6.00
N PRO A 206 -5.29 -25.70 4.78
CA PRO A 206 -3.86 -25.57 4.47
C PRO A 206 -3.28 -24.19 4.81
N HIS A 207 -1.97 -24.13 5.09
CA HIS A 207 -1.27 -22.87 5.32
C HIS A 207 -1.25 -22.06 4.03
N THR A 208 -1.70 -20.81 4.05
CA THR A 208 -1.78 -19.96 2.85
C THR A 208 -1.67 -18.48 3.22
N PHE A 209 -1.12 -17.69 2.30
CA PHE A 209 -1.16 -16.22 2.37
C PHE A 209 -2.17 -15.62 1.39
N ASP A 210 -2.81 -16.44 0.54
CA ASP A 210 -3.86 -16.00 -0.39
C ASP A 210 -5.05 -15.43 0.39
N VAL A 211 -5.31 -14.15 0.19
CA VAL A 211 -6.33 -13.40 0.93
C VAL A 211 -7.73 -13.91 0.59
N ILE A 212 -8.01 -14.27 -0.65
CA ILE A 212 -9.32 -14.77 -1.07
C ILE A 212 -9.57 -16.14 -0.43
N GLU A 213 -8.58 -17.02 -0.45
CA GLU A 213 -8.69 -18.32 0.24
C GLU A 213 -8.82 -18.15 1.76
N LEU A 214 -8.06 -17.24 2.36
CA LEU A 214 -8.14 -16.93 3.78
C LEU A 214 -9.54 -16.45 4.19
N HIS A 215 -10.19 -15.59 3.40
CA HIS A 215 -11.57 -15.18 3.69
C HIS A 215 -12.52 -16.37 3.78
N ARG A 216 -12.39 -17.35 2.88
CA ARG A 216 -13.20 -18.57 2.88
C ARG A 216 -12.92 -19.46 4.09
N ILE A 217 -11.64 -19.72 4.38
CA ILE A 217 -11.24 -20.60 5.49
C ILE A 217 -11.66 -19.99 6.83
N LEU A 218 -11.37 -18.70 7.03
CA LEU A 218 -11.67 -18.00 8.28
C LEU A 218 -13.17 -17.79 8.48
N ALA A 219 -13.95 -17.62 7.40
CA ALA A 219 -15.41 -17.60 7.49
C ALA A 219 -15.98 -18.96 7.96
N ALA A 220 -15.42 -20.07 7.49
CA ALA A 220 -15.79 -21.40 7.97
C ALA A 220 -15.40 -21.64 9.44
N ALA A 221 -14.30 -21.04 9.89
CA ALA A 221 -13.81 -21.10 11.27
C ALA A 221 -14.49 -20.08 12.22
N ALA A 222 -15.43 -19.24 11.74
CA ALA A 222 -16.00 -18.15 12.53
C ALA A 222 -16.69 -18.62 13.84
N SER A 223 -17.17 -19.86 13.88
CA SER A 223 -17.80 -20.45 15.07
C SER A 223 -16.84 -21.25 15.96
N ASP A 224 -15.57 -21.42 15.57
CA ASP A 224 -14.56 -22.09 16.39
C ASP A 224 -14.18 -21.19 17.58
N PRO A 225 -14.39 -21.61 18.84
CA PRO A 225 -13.97 -20.84 20.01
C PRO A 225 -12.48 -20.49 20.02
N GLY A 226 -11.63 -21.36 19.47
CA GLY A 226 -10.20 -21.10 19.34
C GLY A 226 -9.90 -19.92 18.42
N TRP A 227 -10.52 -19.90 17.23
CA TRP A 227 -10.39 -18.78 16.30
C TRP A 227 -10.96 -17.49 16.88
N VAL A 228 -12.11 -17.54 17.56
CA VAL A 228 -12.74 -16.34 18.12
C VAL A 228 -11.81 -15.61 19.09
N GLU A 229 -11.09 -16.33 19.95
CA GLU A 229 -10.11 -15.70 20.85
C GLU A 229 -8.83 -15.28 20.12
N THR A 230 -8.28 -16.12 19.24
CA THR A 230 -7.07 -15.79 18.47
C THR A 230 -7.28 -14.58 17.56
N SER A 231 -8.43 -14.48 16.90
CA SER A 231 -8.77 -13.38 15.98
C SER A 231 -8.79 -12.01 16.66
N LYS A 232 -9.04 -11.95 17.99
CA LYS A 232 -8.93 -10.69 18.75
C LYS A 232 -7.49 -10.19 18.81
N TRP A 233 -6.54 -11.09 19.05
CA TRP A 233 -5.11 -10.75 19.09
C TRP A 233 -4.58 -10.42 17.71
N VAL A 234 -4.97 -11.19 16.70
CA VAL A 234 -4.65 -10.89 15.29
C VAL A 234 -5.22 -9.52 14.92
N PHE A 235 -6.47 -9.24 15.28
CA PHE A 235 -7.10 -7.94 15.01
C PHE A 235 -6.32 -6.80 15.66
N LEU A 236 -5.90 -6.93 16.93
CA LEU A 236 -5.10 -5.91 17.61
C LEU A 236 -3.74 -5.71 16.94
N ALA A 237 -3.10 -6.78 16.46
CA ALA A 237 -1.83 -6.72 15.75
C ALA A 237 -1.94 -5.95 14.41
N PHE A 238 -2.95 -6.27 13.59
CA PHE A 238 -3.26 -5.52 12.37
C PHE A 238 -3.70 -4.09 12.68
N PHE A 239 -4.51 -3.90 13.72
CA PHE A 239 -5.01 -2.61 14.15
C PHE A 239 -3.85 -1.66 14.46
N VAL A 240 -2.84 -2.07 15.22
CA VAL A 240 -1.72 -1.17 15.54
C VAL A 240 -0.96 -0.77 14.26
N GLY A 241 -0.68 -1.73 13.37
CA GLY A 241 -0.02 -1.45 12.09
C GLY A 241 -0.77 -0.44 11.24
N PHE A 242 -2.08 -0.63 11.07
CA PHE A 242 -2.91 0.27 10.28
C PHE A 242 -3.23 1.58 10.99
N ALA A 243 -3.52 1.57 12.30
CA ALA A 243 -3.84 2.76 13.08
C ALA A 243 -2.68 3.77 13.14
N ILE A 244 -1.43 3.28 13.19
CA ILE A 244 -0.25 4.15 13.04
C ILE A 244 -0.24 4.81 11.66
N LYS A 245 -0.55 4.07 10.59
CA LYS A 245 -0.57 4.60 9.21
C LYS A 245 -1.77 5.51 8.93
N VAL A 246 -2.91 5.32 9.60
CA VAL A 246 -4.17 6.13 9.55
C VAL A 246 -4.13 7.37 10.45
N PRO A 247 -2.96 7.72 11.01
CA PRO A 247 -2.81 8.45 12.28
C PRO A 247 -4.04 8.49 13.22
N MET A 248 -4.47 7.34 13.74
CA MET A 248 -5.50 7.32 14.79
C MET A 248 -4.96 7.83 16.12
N PHE A 249 -5.80 8.36 17.02
CA PHE A 249 -5.40 8.61 18.40
C PHE A 249 -5.09 7.27 19.11
N PRO A 250 -3.99 7.14 19.88
CA PRO A 250 -2.93 8.11 20.17
C PRO A 250 -1.70 8.04 19.24
N PHE A 251 -1.75 7.25 18.16
CA PHE A 251 -0.64 6.90 17.27
C PHE A 251 -0.31 7.93 16.16
N HIS A 252 -0.75 9.18 16.29
CA HIS A 252 -0.69 10.18 15.21
C HIS A 252 0.51 11.14 15.28
N THR A 253 1.31 11.11 16.34
CA THR A 253 2.32 12.16 16.61
C THR A 253 3.48 12.22 15.61
N TRP A 254 3.69 11.18 14.80
CA TRP A 254 4.68 11.19 13.72
C TRP A 254 4.23 12.04 12.53
N LEU A 255 2.92 12.19 12.33
CA LEU A 255 2.32 12.78 11.15
C LEU A 255 2.67 14.27 10.97
N PRO A 256 2.53 15.15 12.00
CA PRO A 256 2.82 16.57 11.82
C PRO A 256 4.28 16.83 11.46
N ASP A 257 5.21 16.11 12.11
CA ASP A 257 6.64 16.24 11.84
C ASP A 257 6.98 15.76 10.43
N ALA A 258 6.44 14.61 10.01
CA ALA A 258 6.67 14.06 8.68
C ALA A 258 6.14 14.99 7.58
N HIS A 259 4.93 15.54 7.72
CA HIS A 259 4.35 16.46 6.73
C HIS A 259 5.05 17.81 6.66
N THR A 260 5.45 18.36 7.81
CA THR A 260 6.13 19.66 7.88
C THR A 260 7.51 19.59 7.25
N GLU A 261 8.21 18.47 7.45
CA GLU A 261 9.59 18.32 7.01
C GLU A 261 9.72 17.64 5.64
N ALA A 262 8.71 16.95 5.12
CA ALA A 262 8.80 16.32 3.79
C ALA A 262 8.96 17.36 2.66
N PRO A 263 9.68 17.04 1.57
CA PRO A 263 9.64 17.86 0.36
C PRO A 263 8.22 17.94 -0.20
N THR A 264 7.90 18.96 -1.00
CA THR A 264 6.54 19.24 -1.48
C THR A 264 5.84 18.01 -2.08
N ALA A 265 6.48 17.32 -3.03
CA ALA A 265 5.90 16.10 -3.61
C ALA A 265 5.78 14.96 -2.58
N GLY A 266 6.73 14.85 -1.65
CA GLY A 266 6.66 13.88 -0.56
C GLY A 266 5.45 14.12 0.35
N SER A 267 5.14 15.38 0.66
CA SER A 267 3.95 15.73 1.46
C SER A 267 2.64 15.47 0.71
N VAL A 268 2.60 15.77 -0.60
CA VAL A 268 1.46 15.42 -1.48
C VAL A 268 1.22 13.92 -1.49
N ILE A 269 2.27 13.10 -1.66
CA ILE A 269 2.16 11.64 -1.70
C ILE A 269 1.81 11.07 -0.32
N LEU A 270 2.42 11.57 0.76
CA LEU A 270 2.08 11.21 2.14
C LEU A 270 0.58 11.38 2.38
N ALA A 271 0.07 12.59 2.15
CA ALA A 271 -1.31 12.95 2.45
C ALA A 271 -2.27 12.26 1.48
N GLY A 272 -1.92 12.25 0.19
CA GLY A 272 -2.76 11.76 -0.90
C GLY A 272 -2.91 10.25 -0.94
N VAL A 273 -1.84 9.50 -0.62
CA VAL A 273 -1.80 8.05 -0.82
C VAL A 273 -1.44 7.28 0.45
N LEU A 274 -0.31 7.58 1.11
CA LEU A 274 0.19 6.73 2.21
C LEU A 274 -0.79 6.62 3.37
N LEU A 275 -1.53 7.70 3.68
CA LEU A 275 -2.57 7.68 4.71
C LEU A 275 -3.77 6.80 4.31
N LYS A 276 -4.12 6.75 3.02
CA LYS A 276 -5.22 5.92 2.50
C LYS A 276 -4.89 4.45 2.56
N MET A 277 -3.60 4.09 2.52
CA MET A 277 -3.18 2.69 2.64
C MET A 277 -3.51 2.08 3.99
N GLY A 278 -3.44 2.86 5.07
CA GLY A 278 -3.85 2.37 6.39
C GLY A 278 -5.34 2.02 6.43
N THR A 279 -6.19 2.89 5.89
CA THR A 279 -7.63 2.63 5.81
C THR A 279 -7.96 1.52 4.83
N TYR A 280 -7.24 1.45 3.71
CA TYR A 280 -7.30 0.34 2.75
C TYR A 280 -6.97 -0.99 3.44
N GLY A 281 -5.90 -1.00 4.25
CA GLY A 281 -5.49 -2.17 5.02
C GLY A 281 -6.57 -2.64 5.99
N PHE A 282 -7.21 -1.72 6.72
CA PHE A 282 -8.37 -2.06 7.56
C PHE A 282 -9.49 -2.71 6.75
N LEU A 283 -9.91 -2.06 5.66
CA LEU A 283 -11.03 -2.52 4.82
C LEU A 283 -10.76 -3.85 4.14
N ARG A 284 -9.51 -4.13 3.75
CA ARG A 284 -9.14 -5.32 2.99
C ARG A 284 -8.72 -6.49 3.87
N PHE A 285 -7.85 -6.25 4.86
CA PHE A 285 -7.11 -7.31 5.56
C PHE A 285 -7.44 -7.41 7.05
N SER A 286 -8.31 -6.53 7.59
CA SER A 286 -8.67 -6.59 9.00
C SER A 286 -10.16 -6.86 9.20
N LEU A 287 -11.02 -5.94 8.75
CA LEU A 287 -12.45 -5.98 9.04
C LEU A 287 -13.15 -7.23 8.47
N PRO A 288 -12.95 -7.60 7.19
CA PRO A 288 -13.63 -8.78 6.61
C PRO A 288 -13.02 -10.11 7.07
N MET A 289 -11.71 -10.16 7.34
CA MET A 289 -11.02 -11.37 7.81
C MET A 289 -11.37 -11.73 9.25
N MET A 290 -11.72 -10.73 10.09
CA MET A 290 -11.94 -10.91 11.53
C MET A 290 -13.24 -10.19 11.97
N PRO A 291 -14.42 -10.63 11.51
CA PRO A 291 -15.67 -9.91 11.72
C PRO A 291 -16.10 -9.85 13.19
N ASP A 292 -15.89 -10.91 13.98
CA ASP A 292 -16.30 -10.94 15.38
C ASP A 292 -15.37 -10.11 16.28
N ALA A 293 -14.06 -10.14 16.04
CA ALA A 293 -13.12 -9.23 16.67
C ALA A 293 -13.44 -7.77 16.30
N THR A 294 -13.75 -7.51 15.02
CA THR A 294 -14.18 -6.19 14.56
C THR A 294 -15.40 -5.68 15.32
N ARG A 295 -16.45 -6.48 15.47
CA ARG A 295 -17.65 -6.13 16.25
C ARG A 295 -17.33 -5.87 17.72
N THR A 296 -16.45 -6.69 18.30
CA THR A 296 -16.01 -6.57 19.70
C THR A 296 -15.29 -5.25 19.96
N PHE A 297 -14.37 -4.86 19.07
CA PHE A 297 -13.56 -3.65 19.22
C PHE A 297 -14.17 -2.40 18.58
N LEU A 298 -15.29 -2.51 17.84
CA LEU A 298 -15.93 -1.39 17.16
C LEU A 298 -16.21 -0.18 18.07
N PRO A 299 -16.75 -0.33 19.30
CA PRO A 299 -16.96 0.82 20.18
C PRO A 299 -15.65 1.56 20.50
N TRP A 300 -14.55 0.83 20.67
CA TRP A 300 -13.22 1.42 20.91
C TRP A 300 -12.68 2.12 19.66
N LEU A 301 -12.80 1.50 18.49
CA LEU A 301 -12.43 2.12 17.22
C LEU A 301 -13.14 3.46 17.02
N LEU A 302 -14.46 3.47 17.21
CA LEU A 302 -15.27 4.68 17.09
C LEU A 302 -14.86 5.73 18.13
N GLY A 303 -14.66 5.33 19.40
CA GLY A 303 -14.18 6.23 20.45
C GLY A 303 -12.85 6.89 20.11
N LEU A 304 -11.85 6.11 19.70
CA LEU A 304 -10.52 6.61 19.29
C LEU A 304 -10.61 7.51 18.05
N SER A 305 -11.52 7.19 17.13
CA SER A 305 -11.74 8.00 15.92
C SER A 305 -12.36 9.35 16.26
N VAL A 306 -13.38 9.39 17.11
CA VAL A 306 -14.01 10.63 17.59
C VAL A 306 -13.01 11.49 18.36
N VAL A 307 -12.22 10.88 19.25
CA VAL A 307 -11.14 11.59 19.97
C VAL A 307 -10.13 12.16 18.97
N GLY A 308 -9.71 11.38 17.97
CA GLY A 308 -8.80 11.85 16.93
C GLY A 308 -9.34 13.05 16.15
N ILE A 309 -10.62 13.04 15.77
CA ILE A 309 -11.28 14.15 15.08
C ILE A 309 -11.30 15.41 15.95
N ILE A 310 -11.76 15.30 17.20
CA ILE A 310 -11.87 16.45 18.11
C ILE A 310 -10.47 16.99 18.46
N TYR A 311 -9.54 16.12 18.83
CA TYR A 311 -8.18 16.51 19.19
C TYR A 311 -7.45 17.16 18.00
N GLY A 312 -7.54 16.55 16.81
CA GLY A 312 -6.94 17.10 15.60
C GLY A 312 -7.50 18.48 15.26
N ALA A 313 -8.81 18.70 15.43
CA ALA A 313 -9.44 20.00 15.20
C ALA A 313 -9.06 21.06 16.24
N LEU A 314 -8.80 20.68 17.50
CA LEU A 314 -8.40 21.63 18.54
C LEU A 314 -6.93 22.06 18.46
N VAL A 315 -6.07 21.23 17.87
CA VAL A 315 -4.63 21.50 17.73
C VAL A 315 -4.27 22.20 16.43
N ALA A 316 -5.13 22.11 15.40
CA ALA A 316 -4.98 22.78 14.10
C ALA A 316 -5.24 24.29 14.18
#